data_AF-A0A1T5M834-F1
#
_entry.id   AF-A0A1T5M834-F1
#
_cell.length_a   1.000
_cell.length_b   1.000
_cell.length_c   1.000
_cell.angle_alpha   90.00
_cell.angle_beta   90.00
_cell.angle_gamma   90.00
#
_symmetry.space_group_name_H-M   'P 1'
#
loop_
_entity.id
_entity.type
_entity.pdbx_description
1 polymer ?
#
loop_
_entity_poly.entity_id
_entity_poly.type
_entity_poly.pdbx_seq_one_letter_code
_entity_poly.pdbx_strand_id
1 'polypeptide(L)'
;MIALTVLAASVSALSIWMIILVPSVWIILIFILPSLYLPLFVSFIRASKVRLGSDYVETVSFLGKKKIYLWDVKKFGIFFRGRSFGTKLISQKNIDESSDDELLGHVIYLTTNHEFDLDSFRPMKHLRFHYRKDLYFRIKKMIEQTEQTPSTQQSI
;
A
#
# COMPACT_ATOMS: atom_id res chain seq x y z
N MET A 1 -13.03 3.03 -9.12
CA MET A 1 -11.71 3.54 -9.57
C MET A 1 -11.76 4.26 -10.91
N ILE A 2 -12.48 3.76 -11.93
CA ILE A 2 -12.65 4.45 -13.23
C ILE A 2 -13.37 5.80 -13.06
N ALA A 3 -14.44 5.83 -12.24
CA ALA A 3 -15.17 7.06 -11.92
C ALA A 3 -14.27 8.17 -11.32
N LEU A 4 -13.33 7.82 -10.43
CA LEU A 4 -12.42 8.79 -9.81
C LEU A 4 -11.44 9.41 -10.83
N THR A 5 -10.91 8.60 -11.75
CA THR A 5 -10.06 9.10 -12.84
C THR A 5 -10.82 10.00 -13.80
N VAL A 6 -12.06 9.65 -14.13
CA VAL A 6 -12.91 10.48 -15.01
C VAL A 6 -13.24 11.80 -14.32
N LEU A 7 -13.61 11.76 -13.04
CA LEU A 7 -13.91 12.97 -12.26
C LEU A 7 -12.69 13.89 -12.15
N ALA A 8 -11.50 13.35 -11.86
CA ALA A 8 -10.27 14.13 -11.83
C ALA A 8 -9.94 14.75 -13.19
N ALA A 9 -10.10 14.01 -14.29
CA ALA A 9 -9.89 14.52 -15.63
C ALA A 9 -10.87 15.64 -15.99
N SER A 10 -12.16 15.49 -15.64
CA SER A 10 -13.18 16.51 -15.86
C SER A 10 -12.91 17.79 -15.06
N VAL A 11 -12.51 17.67 -13.79
CA VAL A 11 -12.17 18.83 -12.96
C VAL A 11 -10.92 19.53 -13.48
N SER A 12 -9.89 18.79 -13.91
CA SER A 12 -8.71 19.38 -14.55
C SER A 12 -9.08 20.09 -15.86
N ALA A 13 -9.93 19.50 -16.69
CA ALA A 13 -10.36 20.09 -17.95
C ALA A 13 -11.17 21.38 -17.75
N LEU A 14 -12.11 21.38 -16.79
CA LEU A 14 -12.86 22.59 -16.40
C LEU A 14 -11.94 23.68 -15.84
N SER A 15 -10.94 23.30 -15.04
CA SER A 15 -9.97 24.24 -14.48
C SER A 15 -9.16 24.93 -15.57
N ILE A 16 -8.69 24.16 -16.57
CA ILE A 16 -7.97 24.70 -17.74
C ILE A 16 -8.90 25.60 -18.57
N TRP A 17 -10.14 25.19 -18.78
CA TRP A 17 -11.12 25.97 -19.52
C TRP A 17 -11.42 27.32 -18.84
N MET A 18 -11.54 27.35 -17.51
CA MET A 18 -11.71 28.59 -16.74
C MET A 18 -10.50 29.53 -16.84
N ILE A 19 -9.28 28.97 -16.89
CA ILE A 19 -8.05 29.74 -17.11
C ILE A 19 -8.04 30.43 -18.48
N ILE A 20 -8.51 29.73 -19.52
CA ILE A 20 -8.58 30.25 -20.88
C ILE A 20 -9.65 31.35 -20.99
N LEU A 21 -10.81 31.14 -20.35
CA LEU A 21 -11.96 32.04 -20.47
C LEU A 21 -11.77 33.36 -19.71
N VAL A 22 -11.07 33.31 -18.57
CA VAL A 22 -10.76 34.51 -17.77
C VAL A 22 -9.27 34.51 -17.40
N PRO A 23 -8.40 35.04 -18.27
CA PRO A 23 -6.96 35.09 -18.04
C PRO A 23 -6.62 36.16 -16.99
N SER A 24 -6.89 35.84 -15.73
CA SER A 24 -6.52 36.63 -14.55
C SER A 24 -5.48 35.86 -13.75
N VAL A 25 -4.45 36.56 -13.26
CA VAL A 25 -3.37 35.97 -12.46
C VAL A 25 -3.93 35.22 -11.24
N TRP A 26 -4.98 35.76 -10.60
CA TRP A 26 -5.63 35.14 -9.46
C TRP A 26 -6.38 33.85 -9.80
N ILE A 27 -7.05 33.83 -10.97
CA ILE A 27 -7.78 32.66 -11.45
C ILE A 27 -6.77 31.57 -11.84
N ILE A 28 -5.69 31.93 -12.52
CA ILE A 28 -4.60 31.00 -12.84
C ILE A 28 -4.05 30.35 -11.56
N LEU A 29 -3.78 31.14 -10.52
CA LEU A 29 -3.24 30.62 -9.25
C LEU A 29 -4.19 29.61 -8.58
N ILE A 30 -5.50 29.89 -8.58
CA ILE A 30 -6.51 29.03 -7.94
C ILE A 30 -6.72 27.73 -8.71
N PHE A 31 -6.74 27.80 -10.05
CA PHE A 31 -7.12 26.66 -10.90
C PHE A 31 -5.92 25.82 -11.35
N ILE A 32 -4.69 26.32 -11.31
CA ILE A 32 -3.51 25.54 -11.68
C ILE A 32 -3.22 24.41 -10.69
N LEU A 33 -3.40 24.68 -9.39
CA LEU A 33 -3.20 23.69 -8.32
C LEU A 33 -4.09 22.45 -8.50
N PRO A 34 -5.43 22.56 -8.56
CA PRO A 34 -6.28 21.40 -8.76
C PRO A 34 -6.02 20.71 -10.11
N SER A 35 -5.69 21.47 -11.18
CA SER A 35 -5.41 20.88 -12.49
C SER A 35 -4.23 19.92 -12.49
N LEU A 36 -3.18 20.21 -11.70
CA LEU A 36 -1.99 19.36 -11.55
C LEU A 36 -2.14 18.35 -10.42
N TYR A 37 -2.67 18.79 -9.27
CA TYR A 37 -2.67 17.98 -8.07
C TYR A 37 -3.65 16.81 -8.13
N LEU A 38 -4.85 17.00 -8.70
CA LEU A 38 -5.84 15.92 -8.83
C LEU A 38 -5.34 14.73 -9.67
N PRO A 39 -4.83 14.91 -10.90
CA PRO A 39 -4.34 13.79 -11.70
C PRO A 39 -3.12 13.13 -11.06
N LEU A 40 -2.22 13.91 -10.46
CA LEU A 40 -1.07 13.35 -9.71
C LEU A 40 -1.53 12.53 -8.50
N PHE A 41 -2.50 13.03 -7.73
CA PHE A 41 -3.04 12.35 -6.57
C PHE A 41 -3.76 11.06 -6.93
N VAL A 42 -4.59 11.07 -7.98
CA VAL A 42 -5.25 9.86 -8.47
C VAL A 42 -4.24 8.85 -9.04
N SER A 43 -3.20 9.33 -9.73
CA SER A 43 -2.09 8.50 -10.19
C SER A 43 -1.33 7.86 -9.02
N PHE A 44 -1.05 8.63 -7.97
CA PHE A 44 -0.40 8.15 -6.74
C PHE A 44 -1.23 7.07 -6.03
N ILE A 45 -2.55 7.27 -5.90
CA ILE A 45 -3.47 6.26 -5.34
C ILE A 45 -3.47 4.99 -6.21
N ARG A 46 -3.41 5.12 -7.53
CA ARG A 46 -3.33 3.97 -8.45
C ARG A 46 -1.98 3.25 -8.41
N ALA A 47 -0.91 3.96 -8.13
CA ALA A 47 0.45 3.44 -8.22
C ALA A 47 0.75 2.43 -7.11
N SER A 48 0.19 2.61 -5.91
CA SER A 48 0.36 1.71 -4.76
C SER A 48 -0.60 0.52 -4.84
N LYS A 49 -0.28 -0.46 -5.71
CA LYS A 49 -1.06 -1.70 -5.84
C LYS A 49 -0.29 -2.88 -5.30
N VAL A 50 -0.91 -3.59 -4.37
CA VAL A 50 -0.46 -4.92 -3.94
C VAL A 50 -1.03 -5.96 -4.90
N ARG A 51 -0.16 -6.76 -5.50
CA ARG A 51 -0.48 -7.93 -6.31
C ARG A 51 -0.10 -9.17 -5.52
N LEU A 52 -1.03 -10.11 -5.42
CA LEU A 52 -0.80 -11.42 -4.82
C LEU A 52 -0.60 -12.42 -5.97
N GLY A 53 0.59 -13.01 -6.08
CA GLY A 53 0.85 -14.17 -6.93
C GLY A 53 0.46 -15.46 -6.22
N SER A 54 0.71 -16.61 -6.84
CA SER A 54 0.52 -17.93 -6.20
C SER A 54 1.42 -18.14 -4.97
N ASP A 55 2.61 -17.57 -5.03
CA ASP A 55 3.74 -17.88 -4.15
C ASP A 55 4.48 -16.61 -3.68
N TYR A 56 3.97 -15.43 -4.03
CA TYR A 56 4.61 -14.16 -3.72
C TYR A 56 3.62 -13.03 -3.47
N VAL A 57 4.09 -12.02 -2.73
CA VAL A 57 3.44 -10.73 -2.57
C VAL A 57 4.29 -9.69 -3.26
N GLU A 58 3.70 -8.94 -4.19
CA GLU A 58 4.35 -7.85 -4.90
C GLU A 58 3.64 -6.53 -4.56
N THR A 59 4.41 -5.50 -4.21
CA THR A 59 3.90 -4.13 -4.17
C THR A 59 4.49 -3.37 -5.34
N VAL A 60 3.60 -2.97 -6.23
CA VAL A 60 3.93 -2.01 -7.29
C VAL A 60 3.75 -0.63 -6.68
N SER A 61 4.73 0.23 -6.89
CA SER A 61 4.71 1.65 -6.53
C SER A 61 5.25 2.46 -7.71
N PHE A 62 5.09 3.78 -7.66
CA PHE A 62 5.68 4.67 -8.67
C PHE A 62 7.22 4.56 -8.72
N LEU A 63 7.86 4.28 -7.59
CA LEU A 63 9.31 4.15 -7.45
C LEU A 63 9.86 2.78 -7.86
N GLY A 64 8.98 1.83 -8.21
CA GLY A 64 9.38 0.49 -8.63
C GLY A 64 8.52 -0.61 -8.03
N LYS A 65 8.89 -1.84 -8.39
CA LYS A 65 8.24 -3.08 -7.97
C LYS A 65 9.06 -3.72 -6.86
N LYS A 66 8.40 -4.16 -5.79
CA LYS A 66 9.02 -4.92 -4.70
C LYS A 66 8.29 -6.25 -4.57
N LYS A 67 9.03 -7.36 -4.54
CA LYS A 67 8.51 -8.72 -4.46
C LYS A 67 9.12 -9.44 -3.27
N ILE A 68 8.30 -10.11 -2.47
CA ILE A 68 8.74 -11.08 -1.45
C ILE A 68 7.99 -12.38 -1.69
N TYR A 69 8.71 -13.49 -1.72
CA TYR A 69 8.13 -14.81 -1.83
C TYR A 69 7.67 -15.31 -0.47
N LEU A 70 6.55 -16.04 -0.44
CA LEU A 70 5.91 -16.49 0.80
C LEU A 70 6.81 -17.44 1.61
N TRP A 71 7.58 -18.30 0.94
CA TRP A 71 8.54 -19.19 1.60
C TRP A 71 9.70 -18.47 2.29
N ASP A 72 9.99 -17.23 1.89
CA ASP A 72 11.06 -16.41 2.47
C ASP A 72 10.54 -15.50 3.59
N VAL A 73 9.22 -15.47 3.83
CA VAL A 73 8.63 -14.69 4.91
C VAL A 73 8.99 -15.33 6.24
N LYS A 74 9.78 -14.61 7.05
CA LYS A 74 10.12 -15.03 8.42
C LYS A 74 9.20 -14.42 9.46
N LYS A 75 8.68 -13.22 9.19
CA LYS A 75 7.71 -12.56 10.07
C LYS A 75 6.65 -11.80 9.27
N PHE A 76 5.42 -11.87 9.78
CA PHE A 76 4.23 -11.23 9.22
C PHE A 76 3.40 -10.63 10.36
N GLY A 77 2.86 -9.42 10.17
CA GLY A 77 2.04 -8.78 11.18
C GLY A 77 1.51 -7.41 10.77
N ILE A 78 0.78 -6.78 11.69
CA ILE A 78 0.17 -5.45 11.51
C ILE A 78 0.83 -4.46 12.46
N PHE A 79 1.12 -3.28 11.95
CA PHE A 79 1.86 -2.25 12.65
C PHE A 79 1.10 -0.94 12.64
N PHE A 80 1.08 -0.26 13.78
CA PHE A 80 0.61 1.12 13.86
C PHE A 80 1.82 2.06 13.93
N ARG A 81 1.93 2.97 12.97
CA ARG A 81 2.93 4.04 13.04
C ARG A 81 2.29 5.25 13.69
N GLY A 82 2.39 5.35 15.02
CA GLY A 82 1.98 6.53 15.75
C GLY A 82 2.77 7.77 15.30
N ARG A 83 2.13 8.95 15.34
CA ARG A 83 2.71 10.25 14.96
C ARG A 83 3.93 10.67 15.80
N SER A 84 4.20 9.99 16.91
CA SER A 84 5.30 10.31 17.83
C SER A 84 6.24 9.11 17.99
N PHE A 85 7.44 9.23 17.41
CA PHE A 85 8.73 8.64 17.80
C PHE A 85 8.81 7.19 18.35
N GLY A 86 7.83 6.33 18.08
CA GLY A 86 7.88 4.93 18.52
C GLY A 86 6.92 4.08 17.72
N THR A 87 7.46 3.24 16.84
CA THR A 87 6.72 2.19 16.16
C THR A 87 6.34 1.13 17.21
N LYS A 88 5.14 1.23 17.77
CA LYS A 88 4.66 0.24 18.73
C LYS A 88 4.27 -1.02 17.95
N LEU A 89 5.03 -2.09 18.17
CA LEU A 89 4.77 -3.41 17.59
C LEU A 89 3.53 -3.96 18.29
N ILE A 90 2.36 -3.85 17.66
CA ILE A 90 1.21 -4.65 18.07
C ILE A 90 1.53 -6.05 17.59
N SER A 91 2.21 -6.81 18.46
CA SER A 91 2.37 -8.24 18.27
C SER A 91 0.98 -8.83 18.03
N GLN A 92 0.94 -9.84 17.17
CA GLN A 92 -0.18 -10.58 16.57
C GLN A 92 -1.18 -11.17 17.59
N LYS A 93 -1.55 -10.42 18.62
CA LYS A 93 -2.41 -10.85 19.72
C LYS A 93 -3.72 -10.08 19.60
N ASN A 94 -4.69 -10.77 19.01
CA ASN A 94 -6.11 -10.43 18.95
C ASN A 94 -6.46 -9.13 18.23
N ILE A 95 -6.24 -9.10 16.90
CA ILE A 95 -7.14 -8.30 16.07
C ILE A 95 -8.40 -9.13 15.93
N ASP A 96 -9.41 -8.78 16.72
CA ASP A 96 -10.73 -9.40 16.66
C ASP A 96 -11.36 -9.08 15.31
N GLU A 97 -11.96 -10.07 14.62
CA GLU A 97 -12.55 -9.90 13.29
C GLU A 97 -13.69 -8.87 13.24
N SER A 98 -14.11 -8.35 14.39
CA SER A 98 -15.26 -7.48 14.63
C SER A 98 -14.97 -5.97 14.51
N SER A 99 -13.73 -5.51 14.71
CA SER A 99 -13.43 -4.05 14.75
C SER A 99 -12.97 -3.50 13.41
N ASP A 100 -13.93 -3.18 12.54
CA ASP A 100 -13.65 -2.58 11.22
C ASP A 100 -13.17 -1.11 11.31
N ASP A 101 -13.45 -0.39 12.41
CA ASP A 101 -13.21 1.06 12.52
C ASP A 101 -11.89 1.47 13.21
N GLU A 102 -11.17 0.58 13.90
CA GLU A 102 -9.97 0.95 14.67
C GLU A 102 -8.64 0.86 13.90
N LEU A 103 -8.67 0.39 12.64
CA LEU A 103 -7.44 0.05 11.92
C LEU A 103 -6.98 1.10 10.89
N LEU A 104 -7.59 2.28 10.87
CA LEU A 104 -7.14 3.42 10.07
C LEU A 104 -5.72 3.85 10.49
N GLY A 105 -4.79 3.82 9.54
CA GLY A 105 -3.36 4.12 9.77
C GLY A 105 -2.48 2.92 10.09
N HIS A 106 -3.05 1.71 10.15
CA HIS A 106 -2.27 0.48 10.26
C HIS A 106 -1.65 0.07 8.92
N VAL A 107 -0.49 -0.58 9.01
CA VAL A 107 0.32 -1.02 7.89
C VAL A 107 0.59 -2.51 8.06
N ILE A 108 0.34 -3.28 7.01
CA ILE A 108 0.72 -4.69 6.94
C ILE A 108 2.21 -4.75 6.61
N TYR A 109 2.94 -5.57 7.36
CA TYR A 109 4.38 -5.74 7.23
C TYR A 109 4.73 -7.19 6.93
N LEU A 110 5.50 -7.40 5.87
CA LEU A 110 6.11 -8.68 5.55
C LEU A 110 7.63 -8.50 5.53
N THR A 111 8.37 -9.43 6.14
CA THR A 111 9.82 -9.39 6.16
C THR A 111 10.47 -10.75 6.04
N THR A 112 11.62 -10.76 5.38
CA THR A 112 12.51 -11.93 5.27
C THR A 112 13.53 -11.99 6.40
N ASN A 113 13.70 -10.91 7.16
CA ASN A 113 14.53 -10.91 8.37
C ASN A 113 13.78 -11.51 9.58
N HIS A 114 14.54 -12.16 10.47
CA HIS A 114 14.06 -12.63 11.77
C HIS A 114 13.72 -11.50 12.74
N GLU A 115 14.15 -10.27 12.48
CA GLU A 115 13.84 -9.09 13.28
C GLU A 115 12.99 -8.09 12.48
N PHE A 116 12.07 -7.42 13.17
CA PHE A 116 11.27 -6.36 12.59
C PHE A 116 12.08 -5.07 12.60
N ASP A 117 12.86 -4.87 11.54
CA ASP A 117 13.57 -3.62 11.33
C ASP A 117 12.65 -2.59 10.64
N LEU A 118 11.95 -1.82 11.46
CA LEU A 118 10.96 -0.83 11.01
C LEU A 118 11.61 0.45 10.47
N ASP A 119 12.90 0.66 10.73
CA ASP A 119 13.68 1.81 10.25
C ASP A 119 14.55 1.47 9.04
N SER A 120 14.71 0.19 8.72
CA SER A 120 15.32 -0.28 7.48
C SER A 120 14.50 0.16 6.27
N PHE A 121 15.00 1.20 5.61
CA PHE A 121 14.64 1.57 4.26
C PHE A 121 15.20 0.60 3.21
N ARG A 122 15.92 -0.47 3.60
CA ARG A 122 16.50 -1.42 2.65
C ARG A 122 15.38 -2.09 1.86
N PRO A 123 15.25 -1.78 0.56
CA PRO A 123 14.02 -2.02 -0.20
C PRO A 123 13.77 -3.50 -0.50
N MET A 124 14.77 -4.37 -0.34
CA MET A 124 14.70 -5.78 -0.74
C MET A 124 14.15 -6.72 0.33
N LYS A 125 14.14 -6.32 1.60
CA LYS A 125 13.88 -7.26 2.71
C LYS A 125 12.51 -7.10 3.35
N HIS A 126 11.79 -6.03 3.01
CA HIS A 126 10.53 -5.67 3.66
C HIS A 126 9.50 -5.15 2.66
N LEU A 127 8.26 -5.59 2.84
CA LEU A 127 7.09 -5.05 2.17
C LEU A 127 6.19 -4.38 3.20
N ARG A 128 5.74 -3.17 2.86
CA ARG A 128 4.86 -2.35 3.68
C ARG A 128 3.72 -1.85 2.80
N PHE A 129 2.49 -2.07 3.23
CA PHE A 129 1.32 -1.52 2.55
C PHE A 129 0.19 -1.27 3.53
N HIS A 130 -0.69 -0.34 3.18
CA HIS A 130 -1.83 0.01 4.03
C HIS A 130 -2.68 -1.21 4.37
N TYR A 131 -3.11 -1.28 5.62
CA TYR A 131 -4.02 -2.32 6.09
C TYR A 131 -5.31 -2.29 5.28
N ARG A 132 -5.68 -3.48 4.81
CA ARG A 132 -6.96 -3.80 4.20
C ARG A 132 -7.30 -5.21 4.68
N LYS A 133 -8.44 -5.36 5.35
CA LYS A 133 -8.88 -6.60 5.98
C LYS A 133 -8.77 -7.80 5.03
N ASP A 134 -9.39 -7.70 3.86
CA ASP A 134 -9.36 -8.76 2.83
C ASP A 134 -7.95 -9.17 2.40
N LEU A 135 -7.05 -8.19 2.33
CA LEU A 135 -5.66 -8.38 1.88
C LEU A 135 -4.83 -9.06 2.97
N TYR A 136 -5.02 -8.66 4.23
CA TYR A 136 -4.38 -9.29 5.38
C TYR A 136 -4.77 -10.76 5.49
N PHE A 137 -6.07 -11.06 5.49
CA PHE A 137 -6.55 -12.44 5.63
C PHE A 137 -6.15 -13.33 4.45
N ARG A 138 -6.14 -12.81 3.21
CA ARG A 138 -5.58 -13.56 2.08
C ARG A 138 -4.12 -13.92 2.29
N ILE A 139 -3.29 -12.95 2.66
CA ILE A 139 -1.85 -13.19 2.85
C ILE A 139 -1.63 -14.16 4.00
N LYS A 140 -2.34 -13.98 5.13
CA LYS A 140 -2.30 -14.90 6.27
C LYS A 140 -2.59 -16.33 5.84
N LYS A 141 -3.70 -16.55 5.11
CA LYS A 141 -4.08 -17.86 4.59
C LYS A 141 -3.01 -18.45 3.66
N MET A 142 -2.41 -17.63 2.79
CA MET A 142 -1.36 -18.10 1.88
C MET A 142 -0.06 -18.49 2.61
N ILE A 143 0.32 -17.77 3.68
CA ILE A 143 1.46 -18.11 4.53
C ILE A 143 1.20 -19.43 5.27
N GLU A 144 0.03 -19.56 5.90
CA GLU A 144 -0.37 -20.78 6.62
C GLU A 144 -0.40 -22.01 5.70
N GLN A 145 -0.88 -21.86 4.46
CA GLN A 145 -0.86 -22.93 3.45
C GLN A 145 0.56 -23.32 3.03
N THR A 146 1.49 -22.37 3.00
CA THR A 146 2.89 -22.62 2.65
C THR A 146 3.62 -23.34 3.78
N GLU A 147 3.34 -22.97 5.04
CA GLU A 147 3.89 -23.66 6.23
C GLU A 147 3.35 -25.09 6.40
N GLN A 148 2.11 -25.33 5.97
CA GLN A 148 1.47 -26.66 5.99
C GLN A 148 1.87 -27.56 4.80
N THR A 149 2.67 -27.06 3.85
CA THR A 149 3.20 -27.86 2.74
C THR A 149 4.66 -28.25 3.07
N PRO A 150 4.91 -29.38 3.74
CA PRO A 150 6.28 -29.79 4.04
C PRO A 150 7.00 -30.18 2.76
N SER A 151 8.17 -29.57 2.57
CA SER A 151 9.31 -30.01 1.75
C SER A 151 9.19 -31.40 1.12
N THR A 152 8.54 -31.49 -0.05
CA THR A 152 8.63 -32.67 -0.94
C THR A 152 9.33 -32.25 -2.24
N GLN A 153 10.42 -31.48 -2.14
CA GLN A 153 11.32 -31.15 -3.25
C GLN A 153 12.76 -31.00 -2.74
N GLN A 154 13.28 -32.07 -2.13
CA GLN A 154 14.72 -32.33 -2.03
C GLN A 154 14.93 -33.82 -2.33
N SER A 155 14.90 -34.18 -3.61
CA SER A 155 15.58 -35.36 -4.18
C SER A 155 15.17 -35.52 -5.65
N ILE A 156 15.88 -34.84 -6.55
CA ILE A 156 16.33 -35.42 -7.82
C ILE A 156 17.74 -34.88 -8.05
#